data_AF-A0A7S0NTL7-F1
#
_entry.id   AF-A0A7S0NTL7-F1
#
_cell.length_a   1.000
_cell.length_b   1.000
_cell.length_c   1.000
_cell.angle_alpha   90.00
_cell.angle_beta   90.00
_cell.angle_gamma   90.00
#
_symmetry.space_group_name_H-M   'P 1'
#
loop_
_entity.id
_entity.type
_entity.pdbx_description
1 polymer ?
#
loop_
_entity_poly.entity_id
_entity_poly.type
_entity_poly.pdbx_seq_one_letter_code
_entity_poly.pdbx_strand_id
1 'polypeptide(L)'
;GVTIRHPLTGPAPFSPIGANATIRARAVRAHLAVTRAIARRRAYALGPNPPHNIDTGPGAWYGDPHLYLAHGGRADFTGADGTWYAFLSAPGVHFAVRTADVEFLFPRPMLVRGSIFAEGVWVVRGNSGRTYGVRVDAAVVGFDVVALPTLERLASKRGPWQQWWEDGVRAYCRATTVFVRASGWEVNASRRGPIKYTRRHPSALVEQQPGGDLFLLLVTMRPLDGTTGLEAKHGIASRTCFPHGIVAQSWDGNGMAIDGALDNFSHGNGMAIVPQRAMAEGAIEGVPAEYTLACPSDTGFAHSRFLKQPTDSCAPRDVRALVLQQARRASLVDGPHAAVDRPRDEGVHVQLVEQGAAAISVRAAAQRTCSEAPWPVNGASANPGSAAGKAQDRQRADSFDSDVNRMRMARARARQLAWSR
;
A
#
# COMPACT_ATOMS: atom_id res chain seq x y z
N GLY A 1 104.48 31.33 -12.27
CA GLY A 1 103.61 30.14 -12.29
C GLY A 1 102.64 30.24 -11.14
N VAL A 2 101.35 30.34 -11.45
CA VAL A 2 100.13 29.91 -10.72
C VAL A 2 98.99 30.41 -11.61
N THR A 3 98.36 29.50 -12.35
CA THR A 3 97.29 29.80 -13.31
C THR A 3 95.97 29.34 -12.70
N ILE A 4 95.07 30.29 -12.47
CA ILE A 4 93.69 30.05 -12.01
C ILE A 4 92.87 29.57 -13.21
N ARG A 5 92.30 28.36 -13.13
CA ARG A 5 91.37 27.82 -14.13
C ARG A 5 89.93 27.89 -13.62
N HIS A 6 89.07 28.57 -14.37
CA HIS A 6 87.62 28.38 -14.34
C HIS A 6 87.23 27.04 -14.97
N PRO A 7 86.21 26.33 -14.45
CA PRO A 7 85.46 25.36 -15.22
C PRO A 7 84.11 25.90 -15.70
N LEU A 8 83.81 25.53 -16.93
CA LEU A 8 82.61 25.85 -17.70
C LEU A 8 81.39 25.04 -17.25
N THR A 9 80.25 25.68 -17.45
CA THR A 9 78.83 25.28 -17.39
C THR A 9 78.49 23.82 -17.74
N GLY A 10 77.73 23.16 -16.86
CA GLY A 10 76.96 21.94 -17.15
C GLY A 10 75.46 22.23 -17.38
N PRO A 11 74.71 21.31 -18.04
CA PRO A 11 73.32 21.54 -18.42
C PRO A 11 72.33 21.33 -17.26
N ALA A 12 71.25 22.10 -17.27
CA ALA A 12 70.17 22.09 -16.27
C ALA A 12 69.35 20.78 -16.27
N PRO A 13 68.84 20.32 -15.12
CA PRO A 13 68.01 19.13 -15.03
C PRO A 13 66.56 19.36 -15.49
N PHE A 14 66.03 18.36 -16.19
CA PHE A 14 64.64 18.23 -16.62
C PHE A 14 63.65 18.34 -15.44
N SER A 15 62.62 19.18 -15.59
CA SER A 15 61.46 19.20 -14.69
C SER A 15 60.56 17.98 -14.93
N PRO A 16 60.07 17.29 -13.87
CA PRO A 16 59.17 16.16 -14.03
C PRO A 16 57.75 16.63 -14.39
N ILE A 17 57.29 16.25 -15.57
CA ILE A 17 55.93 16.49 -16.12
C ILE A 17 54.83 15.70 -15.36
N GLY A 18 55.16 14.99 -14.27
CA GLY A 18 54.24 14.05 -13.60
C GLY A 18 53.20 14.64 -12.64
N ALA A 19 53.37 15.87 -12.12
CA ALA A 19 52.49 16.41 -11.08
C ALA A 19 51.15 16.98 -11.61
N ASN A 20 51.13 17.43 -12.87
CA ASN A 20 49.95 18.09 -13.46
C ASN A 20 48.87 17.11 -13.93
N ALA A 21 49.22 15.87 -14.27
CA ALA A 21 48.26 14.86 -14.71
C ALA A 21 47.33 14.41 -13.58
N THR A 22 47.86 14.23 -12.37
CA THR A 22 47.12 13.74 -11.20
C THR A 22 46.15 14.80 -10.65
N ILE A 23 46.54 16.08 -10.69
CA ILE A 23 45.69 17.20 -10.29
C ILE A 23 44.54 17.38 -11.30
N ARG A 24 44.82 17.32 -12.61
CA ARG A 24 43.80 17.38 -13.66
C ARG A 24 42.82 16.19 -13.58
N ALA A 25 43.30 14.98 -13.29
CA ALA A 25 42.44 13.81 -13.13
C ALA A 25 41.54 13.87 -11.88
N ARG A 26 41.97 14.55 -10.81
CA ARG A 26 41.12 14.81 -9.63
C ARG A 26 40.10 15.92 -9.89
N ALA A 27 40.50 17.00 -10.57
CA ALA A 27 39.59 18.08 -10.94
C ALA A 27 38.49 17.63 -11.91
N VAL A 28 38.83 16.79 -12.90
CA VAL A 28 37.85 16.21 -13.85
C VAL A 28 36.88 15.27 -13.12
N ARG A 29 37.35 14.45 -12.16
CA ARG A 29 36.48 13.60 -11.34
C ARG A 29 35.55 14.40 -10.44
N ALA A 30 36.03 15.48 -9.81
CA ALA A 30 35.21 16.36 -9.00
C ALA A 30 34.16 17.10 -9.86
N HIS A 31 34.53 17.56 -11.04
CA HIS A 31 33.62 18.21 -11.98
C HIS A 31 32.54 17.24 -12.48
N LEU A 32 32.91 16.00 -12.86
CA LEU A 32 31.95 14.95 -13.24
C LEU A 32 30.99 14.58 -12.09
N ALA A 33 31.46 14.55 -10.84
CA ALA A 33 30.63 14.28 -9.68
C ALA A 33 29.61 15.40 -9.44
N VAL A 34 30.03 16.67 -9.56
CA VAL A 34 29.14 17.84 -9.44
C VAL A 34 28.13 17.88 -10.59
N THR A 35 28.56 17.63 -11.83
CA THR A 35 27.67 17.61 -13.00
C THR A 35 26.65 16.47 -12.93
N ARG A 36 27.03 15.29 -12.41
CA ARG A 36 26.08 14.19 -12.12
C ARG A 36 25.11 14.55 -11.00
N ALA A 37 25.55 15.24 -9.95
CA ALA A 37 24.67 15.69 -8.87
C ALA A 37 23.67 16.77 -9.34
N ILE A 38 24.09 17.68 -10.23
CA ILE A 38 23.23 18.69 -10.84
C ILE A 38 22.24 18.06 -11.84
N ALA A 39 22.68 17.10 -12.66
CA ALA A 39 21.80 16.35 -13.56
C ALA A 39 20.73 15.55 -12.80
N ARG A 40 21.11 14.90 -11.68
CA ARG A 40 20.14 14.24 -10.78
C ARG A 40 19.14 15.23 -10.17
N ARG A 41 19.59 16.42 -9.74
CA ARG A 41 18.67 17.45 -9.21
C ARG A 41 17.75 18.07 -10.27
N ARG A 42 18.18 18.16 -11.53
CA ARG A 42 17.32 18.63 -12.64
C ARG A 42 16.25 17.61 -13.04
N ALA A 43 16.55 16.31 -12.97
CA ALA A 43 15.55 15.25 -13.22
C ALA A 43 14.41 15.22 -12.18
N TYR A 44 14.62 15.74 -10.97
CA TYR A 44 13.59 15.86 -9.93
C TYR A 44 12.76 17.16 -9.99
N ALA A 45 13.20 18.17 -10.75
CA ALA A 45 12.58 19.50 -10.77
C ALA A 45 11.68 19.77 -11.99
N LEU A 46 11.76 18.93 -13.01
CA LEU A 46 10.87 18.92 -14.17
C LEU A 46 10.23 17.54 -14.19
N GLY A 47 9.00 17.43 -13.68
CA GLY A 47 8.29 16.15 -13.71
C GLY A 47 8.15 15.69 -15.16
N PRO A 48 8.67 14.51 -15.53
CA PRO A 48 8.29 13.90 -16.78
C PRO A 48 6.95 13.19 -16.57
N ASN A 49 6.03 13.38 -17.53
CA ASN A 49 4.98 12.39 -17.78
C ASN A 49 5.61 11.00 -17.80
N PRO A 50 5.03 9.99 -17.14
CA PRO A 50 5.68 8.69 -17.01
C PRO A 50 5.79 8.01 -18.39
N PRO A 51 7.01 7.75 -18.89
CA PRO A 51 7.18 6.67 -19.84
C PRO A 51 7.15 5.35 -19.06
N HIS A 52 6.45 4.37 -19.63
CA HIS A 52 6.50 2.98 -19.21
C HIS A 52 7.96 2.51 -19.10
N ASN A 53 8.44 2.26 -17.89
CA ASN A 53 9.55 1.34 -17.68
C ASN A 53 9.45 0.71 -16.29
N ILE A 54 9.62 -0.60 -16.27
CA ILE A 54 9.38 -1.52 -15.17
C ILE A 54 10.56 -1.37 -14.20
N ASP A 55 10.36 -0.59 -13.14
CA ASP A 55 11.24 -0.58 -11.98
C ASP A 55 10.37 -0.40 -10.73
N THR A 56 10.47 -1.36 -9.81
CA THR A 56 9.81 -1.47 -8.50
C THR A 56 8.95 -0.27 -8.06
N GLY A 57 7.67 -0.28 -8.48
CA GLY A 57 6.72 0.80 -8.17
C GLY A 57 5.98 0.58 -6.84
N PRO A 58 5.42 1.64 -6.23
CA PRO A 58 4.49 1.49 -5.12
C PRO A 58 3.26 0.71 -5.59
N GLY A 59 2.89 -0.37 -4.87
CA GLY A 59 1.63 -1.07 -5.12
C GLY A 59 0.47 -0.07 -5.01
N ALA A 60 -0.17 0.22 -6.15
CA ALA A 60 -1.16 1.28 -6.27
C ALA A 60 -2.50 0.72 -6.75
N TRP A 61 -3.61 1.19 -6.16
CA TRP A 61 -4.95 0.68 -6.44
C TRP A 61 -5.75 1.71 -7.24
N TYR A 62 -6.45 1.28 -8.30
CA TYR A 62 -7.29 2.13 -9.15
C TYR A 62 -8.62 1.44 -9.47
N GLY A 63 -9.71 1.86 -8.81
CA GLY A 63 -11.07 1.32 -9.03
C GLY A 63 -11.28 -0.09 -8.46
N ASP A 64 -12.51 -0.61 -8.57
CA ASP A 64 -12.99 -1.95 -8.11
C ASP A 64 -11.96 -3.07 -8.26
N PRO A 65 -11.95 -4.10 -7.40
CA PRO A 65 -10.83 -4.49 -6.55
C PRO A 65 -9.73 -5.22 -7.32
N HIS A 66 -9.14 -4.52 -8.28
CA HIS A 66 -7.93 -4.91 -8.97
C HIS A 66 -6.74 -4.61 -8.06
N LEU A 67 -6.10 -5.68 -7.60
CA LEU A 67 -4.84 -5.66 -6.89
C LEU A 67 -3.71 -5.39 -7.88
N TYR A 68 -2.86 -4.42 -7.55
CA TYR A 68 -1.51 -4.33 -8.12
C TYR A 68 -0.51 -4.63 -7.00
N LEU A 69 0.25 -5.71 -7.20
CA LEU A 69 1.22 -6.23 -6.25
C LEU A 69 2.58 -5.54 -6.44
N ALA A 70 3.46 -5.68 -5.46
CA ALA A 70 4.74 -4.97 -5.34
C ALA A 70 5.60 -4.94 -6.62
N HIS A 71 5.56 -6.03 -7.40
CA HIS A 71 6.43 -6.23 -8.55
C HIS A 71 5.66 -6.26 -9.87
N GLY A 72 4.43 -5.72 -9.89
CA GLY A 72 3.61 -5.60 -11.09
C GLY A 72 2.62 -6.76 -11.32
N GLY A 73 2.63 -7.78 -10.44
CA GLY A 73 1.62 -8.84 -10.46
C GLY A 73 0.22 -8.27 -10.25
N ARG A 74 -0.77 -8.87 -10.89
CA ARG A 74 -2.17 -8.43 -10.86
C ARG A 74 -3.08 -9.53 -10.36
N ALA A 75 -4.11 -9.17 -9.60
CA ALA A 75 -5.12 -10.10 -9.14
C ALA A 75 -6.41 -9.34 -8.84
N ASP A 76 -7.55 -10.01 -8.79
CA ASP A 76 -8.82 -9.41 -8.39
C ASP A 76 -9.23 -9.95 -7.01
N PHE A 77 -9.86 -9.13 -6.18
CA PHE A 77 -10.22 -9.50 -4.81
C PHE A 77 -11.61 -9.02 -4.40
N THR A 78 -12.59 -9.91 -4.45
CA THR A 78 -13.95 -9.59 -4.02
C THR A 78 -14.04 -9.54 -2.49
N GLY A 79 -13.69 -10.62 -1.78
CA GLY A 79 -13.96 -10.72 -0.35
C GLY A 79 -15.44 -10.97 -0.06
N ALA A 80 -15.74 -11.48 1.14
CA ALA A 80 -17.10 -11.68 1.61
C ALA A 80 -17.69 -10.42 2.26
N ASP A 81 -19.01 -10.23 2.18
CA ASP A 81 -19.69 -9.08 2.79
C ASP A 81 -19.34 -8.92 4.28
N GLY A 82 -19.13 -7.68 4.71
CA GLY A 82 -18.82 -7.31 6.09
C GLY A 82 -17.52 -7.87 6.66
N THR A 83 -16.74 -8.62 5.90
CA THR A 83 -15.58 -9.38 6.40
C THR A 83 -14.31 -8.53 6.40
N TRP A 84 -13.50 -8.68 7.45
CA TRP A 84 -12.19 -8.03 7.55
C TRP A 84 -11.11 -8.94 6.99
N TYR A 85 -10.24 -8.39 6.14
CA TYR A 85 -9.13 -9.10 5.53
C TYR A 85 -7.79 -8.41 5.81
N ALA A 86 -6.80 -9.21 6.21
CA ALA A 86 -5.42 -8.79 6.42
C ALA A 86 -4.71 -8.52 5.09
N PHE A 87 -4.42 -7.25 4.80
CA PHE A 87 -3.70 -6.85 3.58
C PHE A 87 -2.21 -6.67 3.80
N LEU A 88 -1.83 -6.26 5.02
CA LEU A 88 -0.45 -6.14 5.47
C LEU A 88 -0.32 -6.65 6.90
N SER A 89 0.72 -7.43 7.15
CA SER A 89 1.22 -7.76 8.47
C SER A 89 2.74 -7.84 8.40
N ALA A 90 3.39 -7.01 9.20
CA ALA A 90 4.84 -6.95 9.35
C ALA A 90 5.16 -6.66 10.83
N PRO A 91 6.43 -6.77 11.27
CA PRO A 91 6.81 -6.43 12.64
C PRO A 91 6.28 -5.06 13.08
N GLY A 92 5.34 -5.06 14.03
CA GLY A 92 4.75 -3.85 14.62
C GLY A 92 3.77 -3.06 13.75
N VAL A 93 3.41 -3.52 12.54
CA VAL A 93 2.37 -2.87 11.72
C VAL A 93 1.49 -3.88 11.01
N HIS A 94 0.20 -3.63 11.07
CA HIS A 94 -0.84 -4.40 10.42
C HIS A 94 -1.84 -3.45 9.77
N PHE A 95 -2.34 -3.82 8.59
CA PHE A 95 -3.43 -3.11 7.94
C PHE A 95 -4.45 -4.10 7.39
N ALA A 96 -5.71 -3.82 7.68
CA ALA A 96 -6.85 -4.60 7.25
C ALA A 96 -7.91 -3.72 6.60
N VAL A 97 -8.69 -4.32 5.71
CA VAL A 97 -9.85 -3.67 5.09
C VAL A 97 -11.12 -4.47 5.36
N ARG A 98 -12.26 -3.76 5.45
CA ARG A 98 -13.58 -4.38 5.45
C ARG A 98 -14.18 -4.33 4.07
N THR A 99 -14.59 -5.49 3.56
CA THR A 99 -15.33 -5.60 2.31
C THR A 99 -16.83 -5.41 2.55
N ALA A 100 -17.52 -4.84 1.57
CA ALA A 100 -18.96 -4.70 1.58
C ALA A 100 -19.54 -5.01 0.19
N ASP A 101 -20.57 -5.83 0.14
CA ASP A 101 -21.21 -6.23 -1.11
C ASP A 101 -22.00 -5.08 -1.73
N VAL A 102 -21.80 -4.88 -3.02
CA VAL A 102 -22.44 -3.81 -3.79
C VAL A 102 -22.83 -4.30 -5.18
N GLU A 103 -23.93 -3.75 -5.67
CA GLU A 103 -24.29 -3.84 -7.07
C GLU A 103 -24.08 -2.47 -7.71
N PHE A 104 -23.44 -2.42 -8.88
CA PHE A 104 -23.22 -1.15 -9.57
C PHE A 104 -23.25 -1.27 -11.08
N LEU A 105 -23.74 -0.22 -11.73
CA LEU A 105 -23.82 -0.14 -13.18
C LEU A 105 -22.57 0.52 -13.74
N PHE A 106 -21.89 -0.16 -14.66
CA PHE A 106 -20.87 0.49 -15.48
C PHE A 106 -21.52 1.37 -16.56
N PRO A 107 -20.77 2.31 -17.17
CA PRO A 107 -21.27 3.18 -18.25
C PRO A 107 -21.75 2.44 -19.51
N ARG A 108 -21.36 1.18 -19.68
CA ARG A 108 -21.97 0.24 -20.64
C ARG A 108 -22.99 -0.60 -19.88
N PRO A 109 -24.18 -0.90 -20.43
CA PRO A 109 -25.27 -1.57 -19.72
C PRO A 109 -24.82 -2.92 -19.16
N MET A 110 -24.28 -2.91 -17.94
CA MET A 110 -23.63 -4.03 -17.28
C MET A 110 -23.80 -3.82 -15.78
N LEU A 111 -24.50 -4.74 -15.15
CA LEU A 111 -24.68 -4.75 -13.71
C LEU A 111 -23.61 -5.65 -13.10
N VAL A 112 -22.69 -5.06 -12.35
CA VAL A 112 -21.66 -5.81 -11.64
C VAL A 112 -22.16 -6.09 -10.23
N ARG A 113 -22.07 -7.37 -9.83
CA ARG A 113 -22.24 -7.82 -8.44
C ARG A 113 -20.87 -8.10 -7.87
N GLY A 114 -20.43 -7.28 -6.95
CA GLY A 114 -19.10 -7.40 -6.40
C GLY A 114 -19.03 -6.77 -5.03
N SER A 115 -17.86 -6.27 -4.68
CA SER A 115 -17.60 -5.68 -3.38
C SER A 115 -16.71 -4.44 -3.49
N ILE A 116 -16.69 -3.67 -2.42
CA ILE A 116 -15.78 -2.53 -2.24
C ILE A 116 -15.06 -2.63 -0.91
N PHE A 117 -13.94 -1.92 -0.78
CA PHE A 117 -13.35 -1.63 0.52
C PHE A 117 -14.08 -0.46 1.17
N ALA A 118 -14.93 -0.77 2.14
CA ALA A 118 -15.75 0.22 2.84
C ALA A 118 -14.98 0.87 4.00
N GLU A 119 -14.10 0.12 4.67
CA GLU A 119 -13.36 0.59 5.83
C GLU A 119 -11.92 0.08 5.83
N GLY A 120 -11.04 0.79 6.53
CA GLY A 120 -9.64 0.41 6.70
C GLY A 120 -9.19 0.65 8.13
N VAL A 121 -8.38 -0.26 8.67
CA VAL A 121 -7.81 -0.14 10.01
C VAL A 121 -6.32 -0.45 9.99
N TRP A 122 -5.55 0.42 10.61
CA TRP A 122 -4.17 0.18 10.98
C TRP A 122 -4.10 -0.23 12.44
N VAL A 123 -3.37 -1.30 12.72
CA VAL A 123 -2.90 -1.63 14.06
C VAL A 123 -1.39 -1.48 14.08
N VAL A 124 -0.88 -0.57 14.90
CA VAL A 124 0.52 -0.16 14.88
C VAL A 124 1.11 -0.11 16.28
N ARG A 125 2.31 -0.64 16.45
CA ARG A 125 3.10 -0.57 17.67
C ARG A 125 3.97 0.69 17.62
N GLY A 126 3.78 1.60 18.56
CA GLY A 126 4.64 2.77 18.74
C GLY A 126 5.98 2.41 19.36
N ASN A 127 6.87 3.40 19.45
CA ASN A 127 8.23 3.24 19.94
C ASN A 127 8.28 2.79 21.41
N SER A 128 7.28 3.17 22.22
CA SER A 128 7.13 2.76 23.61
C SER A 128 6.64 1.32 23.79
N GLY A 129 6.26 0.63 22.71
CA GLY A 129 5.59 -0.67 22.75
C GLY A 129 4.07 -0.59 22.89
N ARG A 130 3.50 0.59 23.16
CA ARG A 130 2.04 0.83 23.12
C ARG A 130 1.50 0.56 21.71
N THR A 131 0.27 0.07 21.65
CA THR A 131 -0.39 -0.24 20.37
C THR A 131 -1.55 0.73 20.13
N TYR A 132 -1.67 1.21 18.90
CA TYR A 132 -2.69 2.15 18.46
C TYR A 132 -3.48 1.55 17.31
N GLY A 133 -4.80 1.79 17.34
CA GLY A 133 -5.68 1.54 16.21
C GLY A 133 -5.97 2.86 15.49
N VAL A 134 -5.76 2.94 14.18
CA VAL A 134 -6.24 4.06 13.35
C VAL A 134 -7.33 3.52 12.43
N ARG A 135 -8.52 4.12 12.40
CA ARG A 135 -9.64 3.67 11.57
C ARG A 135 -10.09 4.74 10.59
N VAL A 136 -10.44 4.30 9.39
CA VAL A 136 -11.10 5.10 8.36
C VAL A 136 -12.35 4.41 7.85
N ASP A 137 -13.33 5.23 7.46
CA ASP A 137 -14.58 4.82 6.84
C ASP A 137 -14.70 5.57 5.52
N ALA A 138 -14.98 4.88 4.42
CA ALA A 138 -15.13 5.49 3.10
C ALA A 138 -16.23 6.55 3.08
N ALA A 139 -17.25 6.46 3.93
CA ALA A 139 -18.31 7.46 4.02
C ALA A 139 -17.81 8.80 4.61
N VAL A 140 -16.75 8.79 5.43
CA VAL A 140 -16.32 9.94 6.23
C VAL A 140 -14.92 10.42 5.81
N VAL A 141 -14.78 11.72 5.55
CA VAL A 141 -13.44 12.32 5.39
C VAL A 141 -12.83 12.53 6.78
N GLY A 142 -11.78 11.77 7.11
CA GLY A 142 -11.10 11.85 8.40
C GLY A 142 -10.65 10.47 8.88
N PHE A 143 -10.29 10.38 10.16
CA PHE A 143 -9.91 9.13 10.81
C PHE A 143 -10.12 9.21 12.32
N ASP A 144 -10.24 8.05 12.96
CA ASP A 144 -10.23 7.92 14.42
C ASP A 144 -8.95 7.23 14.89
N VAL A 145 -8.54 7.54 16.11
CA VAL A 145 -7.40 6.89 16.77
C VAL A 145 -7.85 6.39 18.14
N VAL A 146 -7.51 5.13 18.44
CA VAL A 146 -7.76 4.49 19.72
C VAL A 146 -6.49 3.87 20.29
N ALA A 147 -6.40 3.79 21.62
CA ALA A 147 -5.42 2.94 22.29
C ALA A 147 -5.89 1.48 22.28
N LEU A 148 -4.96 0.54 22.10
CA LEU A 148 -5.25 -0.89 22.17
C LEU A 148 -4.51 -1.54 23.34
N PRO A 149 -5.13 -2.51 24.04
CA PRO A 149 -6.43 -3.14 23.75
C PRO A 149 -7.65 -2.42 24.35
N THR A 150 -7.48 -1.31 25.08
CA THR A 150 -8.56 -0.66 25.85
C THR A 150 -9.66 -0.04 25.00
N LEU A 151 -9.41 0.19 23.70
CA LEU A 151 -10.29 0.90 22.76
C LEU A 151 -10.64 2.33 23.21
N GLU A 152 -9.84 2.91 24.11
CA GLU A 152 -9.96 4.29 24.53
C GLU A 152 -9.72 5.20 23.31
N ARG A 153 -10.69 6.06 22.99
CA ARG A 153 -10.57 7.00 21.88
C ARG A 153 -9.59 8.11 22.25
N LEU A 154 -8.43 8.11 21.59
CA LEU A 154 -7.39 9.13 21.76
C LEU A 154 -7.63 10.36 20.88
N ALA A 155 -8.17 10.16 19.67
CA ALA A 155 -8.48 11.25 18.77
C ALA A 155 -9.63 10.89 17.82
N SER A 156 -10.38 11.93 17.44
CA SER A 156 -11.29 11.89 16.30
C SER A 156 -10.99 13.08 15.41
N LYS A 157 -10.56 12.81 14.18
CA LYS A 157 -10.15 13.82 13.21
C LYS A 157 -11.14 13.77 12.04
N ARG A 158 -11.73 14.92 11.73
CA ARG A 158 -12.76 15.06 10.69
C ARG A 158 -12.40 16.17 9.73
N GLY A 159 -12.75 15.98 8.46
CA GLY A 159 -12.41 16.89 7.37
C GLY A 159 -10.99 16.69 6.82
N PRO A 160 -10.65 17.44 5.77
CA PRO A 160 -9.33 17.37 5.15
C PRO A 160 -8.26 18.02 6.06
N TRP A 161 -6.99 17.76 5.74
CA TRP A 161 -5.82 18.42 6.35
C TRP A 161 -5.68 18.20 7.86
N GLN A 162 -6.21 17.08 8.36
CA GLN A 162 -6.09 16.70 9.76
C GLN A 162 -4.81 15.91 10.01
N GLN A 163 -4.30 15.96 11.24
CA GLN A 163 -3.11 15.22 11.64
C GLN A 163 -3.19 14.74 13.09
N TRP A 164 -2.50 13.65 13.36
CA TRP A 164 -2.24 13.10 14.67
C TRP A 164 -0.85 12.45 14.66
N TRP A 165 -0.10 12.64 15.74
CA TRP A 165 1.23 12.06 15.91
C TRP A 165 1.40 11.73 17.39
N GLU A 166 1.73 10.48 17.69
CA GLU A 166 2.15 10.05 19.01
C GLU A 166 3.11 8.87 18.86
N ASP A 167 4.14 8.80 19.70
CA ASP A 167 4.92 7.56 19.89
C ASP A 167 5.50 6.94 18.59
N GLY A 168 5.96 7.80 17.67
CA GLY A 168 6.52 7.37 16.37
C GLY A 168 5.47 6.98 15.32
N VAL A 169 4.19 6.93 15.68
CA VAL A 169 3.07 6.72 14.77
C VAL A 169 2.57 8.05 14.27
N ARG A 170 2.42 8.16 12.95
CA ARG A 170 1.85 9.36 12.32
C ARG A 170 0.66 9.00 11.44
N ALA A 171 -0.49 9.60 11.74
CA ALA A 171 -1.68 9.55 10.91
C ALA A 171 -2.01 10.96 10.41
N TYR A 172 -2.30 11.14 9.12
CA TYR A 172 -2.75 12.43 8.62
C TYR A 172 -3.65 12.28 7.39
N CYS A 173 -4.65 13.15 7.29
CA CYS A 173 -5.57 13.23 6.18
C CYS A 173 -5.19 14.42 5.29
N ARG A 174 -4.94 14.21 4.00
CA ARG A 174 -4.79 15.28 3.00
C ARG A 174 -5.88 15.14 1.97
N ALA A 175 -6.68 16.20 1.80
CA ALA A 175 -7.92 16.13 1.03
C ALA A 175 -8.79 14.94 1.49
N THR A 176 -8.83 13.85 0.73
CA THR A 176 -9.62 12.64 1.02
C THR A 176 -8.77 11.39 1.27
N THR A 177 -7.45 11.54 1.38
CA THR A 177 -6.52 10.43 1.62
C THR A 177 -5.97 10.48 3.03
N VAL A 178 -6.13 9.38 3.77
CA VAL A 178 -5.46 9.16 5.05
C VAL A 178 -4.18 8.39 4.82
N PHE A 179 -3.08 8.87 5.40
CA PHE A 179 -1.76 8.28 5.37
C PHE A 179 -1.41 7.87 6.79
N VAL A 180 -0.97 6.63 6.96
CA VAL A 180 -0.39 6.15 8.22
C VAL A 180 1.04 5.71 7.97
N ARG A 181 1.96 6.21 8.79
CA ARG A 181 3.38 5.90 8.75
C ARG A 181 3.86 5.45 10.12
N ALA A 182 4.35 4.22 10.19
CA ALA A 182 4.91 3.62 11.39
C ALA A 182 5.66 2.34 11.02
N SER A 183 6.59 1.92 11.88
CA SER A 183 7.22 0.59 11.86
C SER A 183 7.79 0.16 10.50
N GLY A 184 8.35 1.12 9.75
CA GLY A 184 8.94 0.87 8.44
C GLY A 184 7.96 0.81 7.28
N TRP A 185 6.72 1.28 7.45
CA TRP A 185 5.70 1.24 6.40
C TRP A 185 4.99 2.57 6.21
N GLU A 186 4.56 2.82 4.98
CA GLU A 186 3.56 3.82 4.64
C GLU A 186 2.38 3.12 3.96
N VAL A 187 1.19 3.35 4.49
CA VAL A 187 -0.05 2.81 3.95
C VAL A 187 -1.06 3.94 3.88
N ASN A 188 -1.70 4.06 2.73
CA ASN A 188 -2.61 5.15 2.43
C ASN A 188 -3.98 4.60 2.06
N ALA A 189 -5.06 5.20 2.55
CA ALA A 189 -6.41 4.92 2.13
C ALA A 189 -7.04 6.19 1.57
N SER A 190 -7.37 6.18 0.29
CA SER A 190 -7.95 7.31 -0.44
C SER A 190 -9.43 7.05 -0.67
N ARG A 191 -10.27 7.91 -0.11
CA ARG A 191 -11.71 7.87 -0.39
C ARG A 191 -11.98 8.29 -1.84
N ARG A 192 -12.74 7.47 -2.56
CA ARG A 192 -13.22 7.71 -3.93
C ARG A 192 -14.73 7.58 -4.00
N GLY A 193 -15.33 8.32 -4.93
CA GLY A 193 -16.77 8.38 -5.15
C GLY A 193 -17.28 9.83 -5.20
N PRO A 194 -18.60 10.01 -5.29
CA PRO A 194 -19.59 8.95 -5.26
C PRO A 194 -19.60 8.10 -6.53
N ILE A 195 -19.79 6.79 -6.37
CA ILE A 195 -20.02 5.87 -7.48
C ILE A 195 -21.52 5.92 -7.76
N LYS A 196 -21.88 6.57 -8.87
CA LYS A 196 -23.27 6.69 -9.32
C LYS A 196 -23.80 5.31 -9.71
N TYR A 197 -25.10 5.09 -9.51
CA TYR A 197 -25.81 3.85 -9.90
C TYR A 197 -25.42 2.61 -9.10
N THR A 198 -25.22 2.79 -7.80
CA THR A 198 -24.92 1.70 -6.88
C THR A 198 -26.13 1.42 -5.98
N ARG A 199 -26.39 0.14 -5.72
CA ARG A 199 -27.30 -0.31 -4.67
C ARG A 199 -26.48 -1.17 -3.71
N ARG A 200 -26.54 -0.90 -2.41
CA ARG A 200 -26.05 -1.87 -1.43
C ARG A 200 -26.88 -3.14 -1.56
N HIS A 201 -26.21 -4.29 -1.57
CA HIS A 201 -26.90 -5.56 -1.61
C HIS A 201 -27.78 -5.71 -0.34
N PRO A 202 -29.02 -6.23 -0.43
CA PRO A 202 -29.97 -6.31 0.68
C PRO A 202 -29.53 -7.20 1.86
N SER A 203 -28.42 -7.92 1.76
CA SER A 203 -27.80 -8.65 2.88
C SER A 203 -27.09 -7.75 3.89
N ALA A 204 -26.79 -6.50 3.54
CA ALA A 204 -26.24 -5.53 4.48
C ALA A 204 -27.37 -5.03 5.39
N LEU A 205 -27.29 -5.34 6.69
CA LEU A 205 -28.24 -4.98 7.77
C LEU A 205 -28.39 -3.46 8.03
N VAL A 206 -28.17 -2.60 7.04
CA VAL A 206 -28.34 -1.15 7.15
C VAL A 206 -29.42 -0.72 6.17
N GLU A 207 -30.49 -0.17 6.73
CA GLU A 207 -31.66 0.40 6.07
C GLU A 207 -31.29 1.16 4.79
N GLN A 208 -31.90 0.72 3.68
CA GLN A 208 -31.68 1.25 2.35
C GLN A 208 -32.14 2.71 2.29
N GLN A 209 -31.24 3.63 1.93
CA GLN A 209 -31.65 4.86 1.25
C GLN A 209 -31.45 4.61 -0.26
N PRO A 210 -32.53 4.49 -1.04
CA PRO A 210 -32.43 4.41 -2.50
C PRO A 210 -31.69 5.66 -3.00
N GLY A 211 -30.60 5.48 -3.75
CA GLY A 211 -29.85 6.60 -4.34
C GLY A 211 -28.80 7.26 -3.44
N GLY A 212 -28.36 6.60 -2.36
CA GLY A 212 -27.22 7.08 -1.56
C GLY A 212 -25.90 7.06 -2.33
N ASP A 213 -25.11 8.12 -2.16
CA ASP A 213 -23.74 8.22 -2.67
C ASP A 213 -22.84 7.13 -2.03
N LEU A 214 -22.43 6.13 -2.82
CA LEU A 214 -21.49 5.10 -2.36
C LEU A 214 -20.03 5.58 -2.52
N PHE A 215 -19.25 5.45 -1.46
CA PHE A 215 -17.81 5.71 -1.47
C PHE A 215 -17.03 4.44 -1.17
N LEU A 216 -15.84 4.31 -1.77
CA LEU A 216 -14.90 3.22 -1.53
C LEU A 216 -13.53 3.75 -1.13
N LEU A 217 -12.69 2.87 -0.58
CA LEU A 217 -11.28 3.13 -0.34
C LEU A 217 -10.41 2.56 -1.46
N LEU A 218 -9.57 3.39 -2.04
CA LEU A 218 -8.37 2.95 -2.76
C LEU A 218 -7.21 2.93 -1.79
N VAL A 219 -6.67 1.75 -1.56
CA VAL A 219 -5.49 1.60 -0.71
C VAL A 219 -4.24 1.90 -1.55
N THR A 220 -3.12 2.25 -0.95
CA THR A 220 -1.78 2.06 -1.54
C THR A 220 -0.85 1.77 -0.38
N MET A 221 0.20 0.98 -0.59
CA MET A 221 1.15 0.71 0.48
C MET A 221 2.55 0.48 -0.08
N ARG A 222 3.55 0.81 0.75
CA ARG A 222 4.95 0.55 0.45
C ARG A 222 5.76 0.35 1.73
N PRO A 223 6.80 -0.49 1.68
CA PRO A 223 7.82 -0.50 2.71
C PRO A 223 8.65 0.79 2.63
N LEU A 224 9.21 1.19 3.77
CA LEU A 224 10.25 2.20 3.88
C LEU A 224 11.59 1.45 3.96
N ASP A 225 12.26 1.30 2.82
CA ASP A 225 13.40 0.40 2.65
C ASP A 225 14.77 1.10 2.70
N GLY A 226 14.77 2.43 2.89
CA GLY A 226 15.96 3.28 2.85
C GLY A 226 15.99 4.24 1.67
N THR A 227 15.00 4.17 0.77
CA THR A 227 14.98 4.97 -0.46
C THR A 227 14.07 6.21 -0.39
N THR A 228 13.22 6.31 0.65
CA THR A 228 12.14 7.30 0.67
C THR A 228 12.50 8.59 1.41
N GLY A 229 13.52 8.57 2.27
CA GLY A 229 13.88 9.68 3.17
C GLY A 229 12.94 9.82 4.37
N LEU A 230 12.02 8.88 4.57
CA LEU A 230 11.08 8.84 5.69
C LEU A 230 11.56 7.94 6.84
N GLU A 231 12.55 7.10 6.57
CA GLU A 231 13.02 6.02 7.44
C GLU A 231 13.55 6.54 8.78
N ALA A 232 14.25 7.68 8.76
CA ALA A 232 14.78 8.30 9.97
C ALA A 232 13.70 8.64 11.02
N LYS A 233 12.44 8.78 10.59
CA LYS A 233 11.32 9.13 11.48
C LYS A 233 10.36 7.98 11.73
N HIS A 234 10.24 7.06 10.77
CA HIS A 234 9.20 6.04 10.78
C HIS A 234 9.75 4.61 10.77
N GLY A 235 11.06 4.45 10.90
CA GLY A 235 11.74 3.16 10.87
C GLY A 235 11.98 2.65 9.45
N ILE A 236 12.72 1.54 9.36
CA ILE A 236 12.97 0.80 8.12
C ILE A 236 12.16 -0.50 8.21
N ALA A 237 11.54 -0.93 7.11
CA ALA A 237 10.90 -2.23 7.02
C ALA A 237 11.92 -3.34 7.34
N SER A 238 11.48 -4.40 8.04
CA SER A 238 12.39 -5.52 8.33
C SER A 238 12.93 -6.12 7.04
N ARG A 239 14.23 -6.44 7.06
CA ARG A 239 14.95 -7.10 5.95
C ARG A 239 15.06 -8.61 6.13
N THR A 240 14.71 -9.11 7.30
CA THR A 240 14.87 -10.53 7.70
C THR A 240 13.53 -11.19 8.00
N CYS A 241 12.54 -10.41 8.45
CA CYS A 241 11.16 -10.85 8.59
C CYS A 241 10.32 -10.23 7.48
N PHE A 242 10.17 -10.94 6.37
CA PHE A 242 9.36 -10.49 5.25
C PHE A 242 7.88 -10.32 5.65
N PRO A 243 7.21 -9.28 5.15
CA PRO A 243 5.80 -9.04 5.40
C PRO A 243 4.92 -10.14 4.81
N HIS A 244 3.70 -10.24 5.34
CA HIS A 244 2.64 -11.09 4.80
C HIS A 244 1.30 -10.34 4.78
N GLY A 245 0.23 -11.00 4.36
CA GLY A 245 -1.06 -10.39 4.04
C GLY A 245 -1.35 -10.45 2.54
N ILE A 246 -2.61 -10.24 2.15
CA ILE A 246 -3.07 -10.43 0.75
C ILE A 246 -2.17 -9.69 -0.25
N VAL A 247 -1.83 -8.43 0.02
CA VAL A 247 -0.93 -7.66 -0.83
C VAL A 247 0.51 -7.74 -0.35
N ALA A 248 0.73 -7.64 0.96
CA ALA A 248 2.08 -7.38 1.43
C ALA A 248 3.04 -8.56 1.30
N GLN A 249 2.55 -9.79 1.18
CA GLN A 249 3.38 -10.95 0.84
C GLN A 249 4.10 -10.82 -0.51
N SER A 250 3.70 -9.88 -1.37
CA SER A 250 4.42 -9.60 -2.62
C SER A 250 5.76 -8.88 -2.41
N TRP A 251 6.02 -8.29 -1.23
CA TRP A 251 7.35 -7.79 -0.84
C TRP A 251 8.15 -8.90 -0.14
N ASP A 252 8.38 -10.00 -0.83
CA ASP A 252 9.07 -11.21 -0.35
C ASP A 252 10.59 -11.20 -0.63
N GLY A 253 11.10 -10.12 -1.25
CA GLY A 253 12.53 -9.91 -1.50
C GLY A 253 13.08 -10.60 -2.75
N ASN A 254 12.27 -11.32 -3.53
CA ASN A 254 12.73 -11.96 -4.78
C ASN A 254 12.52 -11.08 -6.02
N GLY A 255 11.71 -10.01 -5.93
CA GLY A 255 11.45 -9.09 -7.04
C GLY A 255 10.54 -9.65 -8.15
N MET A 256 9.88 -10.78 -7.92
CA MET A 256 9.06 -11.46 -8.93
C MET A 256 7.59 -11.04 -8.86
N ALA A 257 7.06 -10.68 -10.03
CA ALA A 257 5.62 -10.54 -10.26
C ALA A 257 4.96 -11.93 -10.24
N ILE A 258 3.85 -12.07 -9.52
CA ILE A 258 3.02 -13.27 -9.54
C ILE A 258 1.57 -12.82 -9.70
N ASP A 259 0.96 -13.17 -10.83
CA ASP A 259 -0.44 -12.87 -11.11
C ASP A 259 -1.38 -13.83 -10.37
N GLY A 260 -2.52 -13.32 -9.95
CA GLY A 260 -3.59 -14.09 -9.36
C GLY A 260 -4.74 -14.30 -10.33
N ALA A 261 -5.83 -14.85 -9.81
CA ALA A 261 -7.09 -14.89 -10.50
C ALA A 261 -7.55 -13.47 -10.86
N LEU A 262 -8.07 -13.31 -12.07
CA LEU A 262 -8.72 -12.11 -12.56
C LEU A 262 -10.15 -12.46 -12.94
N ASP A 263 -11.09 -11.57 -12.66
CA ASP A 263 -12.46 -11.72 -13.12
C ASP A 263 -12.54 -11.40 -14.62
N ASN A 264 -13.38 -12.15 -15.34
CA ASN A 264 -13.60 -11.92 -16.77
C ASN A 264 -14.79 -10.98 -16.97
N PHE A 265 -14.50 -9.75 -17.38
CA PHE A 265 -15.53 -8.75 -17.71
C PHE A 265 -15.86 -8.68 -19.22
N SER A 266 -15.64 -9.77 -19.96
CA SER A 266 -16.00 -9.85 -21.38
C SER A 266 -17.49 -10.18 -21.53
N HIS A 267 -18.27 -9.26 -22.12
CA HIS A 267 -19.70 -9.44 -22.35
C HIS A 267 -20.11 -9.01 -23.76
N GLY A 268 -21.15 -9.65 -24.31
CA GLY A 268 -21.78 -9.25 -25.56
C GLY A 268 -22.62 -7.97 -25.42
N ASN A 269 -23.29 -7.57 -26.51
CA ASN A 269 -24.05 -6.32 -26.62
C ASN A 269 -25.40 -6.30 -25.85
N GLY A 270 -25.47 -6.87 -24.65
CA GLY A 270 -26.68 -6.92 -23.82
C GLY A 270 -26.41 -6.57 -22.35
N MET A 271 -27.47 -6.30 -21.59
CA MET A 271 -27.42 -6.13 -20.13
C MET A 271 -26.93 -7.44 -19.47
N ALA A 272 -25.63 -7.56 -19.26
CA ALA A 272 -25.04 -8.69 -18.55
C ALA A 272 -25.00 -8.42 -17.05
N ILE A 273 -25.39 -9.42 -16.25
CA ILE A 273 -25.11 -9.46 -14.81
C ILE A 273 -23.78 -10.18 -14.63
N VAL A 274 -22.81 -9.51 -14.01
CA VAL A 274 -21.42 -9.95 -13.97
C VAL A 274 -20.99 -10.07 -12.51
N PRO A 275 -20.84 -11.30 -11.99
CA PRO A 275 -20.33 -11.49 -10.65
C PRO A 275 -18.80 -11.34 -10.62
N GLN A 276 -18.29 -10.61 -9.64
CA GLN A 276 -16.90 -10.70 -9.21
C GLN A 276 -16.74 -11.94 -8.33
N ARG A 277 -15.67 -12.71 -8.57
CA ARG A 277 -15.46 -14.02 -7.92
C ARG A 277 -14.03 -14.23 -7.49
N ALA A 278 -13.07 -13.60 -8.15
CA ALA A 278 -11.67 -13.74 -7.82
C ALA A 278 -11.38 -13.22 -6.40
N MET A 279 -10.50 -13.95 -5.70
CA MET A 279 -10.07 -13.66 -4.33
C MET A 279 -8.54 -13.68 -4.23
N ALA A 280 -7.88 -13.23 -5.29
CA ALA A 280 -6.43 -13.23 -5.46
C ALA A 280 -5.75 -14.61 -5.43
N GLU A 281 -6.49 -15.69 -5.65
CA GLU A 281 -5.92 -17.04 -5.68
C GLU A 281 -4.82 -17.14 -6.73
N GLY A 282 -3.73 -17.82 -6.42
CA GLY A 282 -2.55 -17.92 -7.30
C GLY A 282 -1.54 -16.79 -7.14
N ALA A 283 -1.94 -15.63 -6.60
CA ALA A 283 -1.03 -14.57 -6.17
C ALA A 283 -0.69 -14.64 -4.67
N ILE A 284 -1.56 -15.27 -3.89
CA ILE A 284 -1.46 -15.40 -2.43
C ILE A 284 -1.15 -16.84 -2.02
N GLU A 285 -0.38 -17.01 -0.96
CA GLU A 285 -0.26 -18.29 -0.26
C GLU A 285 -1.55 -18.68 0.45
N GLY A 286 -1.82 -19.98 0.54
CA GLY A 286 -3.01 -20.48 1.21
C GLY A 286 -4.30 -20.10 0.48
N VAL A 287 -5.33 -19.77 1.25
CA VAL A 287 -6.66 -19.41 0.72
C VAL A 287 -7.17 -18.11 1.37
N PRO A 288 -8.08 -17.38 0.71
CA PRO A 288 -8.56 -16.08 1.22
C PRO A 288 -9.12 -16.11 2.64
N ALA A 289 -9.76 -17.22 3.03
CA ALA A 289 -10.30 -17.42 4.37
C ALA A 289 -9.22 -17.35 5.47
N GLU A 290 -7.97 -17.71 5.17
CA GLU A 290 -6.85 -17.65 6.14
C GLU A 290 -6.39 -16.23 6.46
N TYR A 291 -6.83 -15.26 5.67
CA TYR A 291 -6.57 -13.82 5.87
C TYR A 291 -7.72 -13.10 6.55
N THR A 292 -8.81 -13.81 6.88
CA THR A 292 -9.93 -13.22 7.59
C THR A 292 -9.56 -12.91 9.03
N LEU A 293 -10.13 -11.83 9.57
CA LEU A 293 -9.92 -11.38 10.93
C LEU A 293 -11.23 -11.42 11.70
N ALA A 294 -11.16 -11.75 12.98
CA ALA A 294 -12.35 -11.77 13.82
C ALA A 294 -12.93 -10.37 14.06
N CYS A 295 -12.08 -9.35 14.12
CA CYS A 295 -12.48 -7.97 14.37
C CYS A 295 -11.46 -6.97 13.82
N PRO A 296 -11.79 -5.67 13.73
CA PRO A 296 -10.91 -4.69 13.06
C PRO A 296 -9.57 -4.46 13.76
N SER A 297 -9.48 -4.71 15.07
CA SER A 297 -8.24 -4.60 15.85
C SER A 297 -7.49 -5.92 15.98
N ASP A 298 -8.03 -7.01 15.46
CA ASP A 298 -7.35 -8.30 15.47
C ASP A 298 -6.15 -8.25 14.51
N THR A 299 -5.06 -8.89 14.93
CA THR A 299 -3.85 -9.04 14.12
C THR A 299 -3.48 -10.50 13.93
N GLY A 300 -4.24 -11.43 14.54
CA GLY A 300 -4.00 -12.86 14.50
C GLY A 300 -4.71 -13.54 13.34
N PHE A 301 -3.95 -13.91 12.31
CA PHE A 301 -4.39 -14.75 11.19
C PHE A 301 -3.26 -15.74 10.84
N ALA A 302 -3.49 -16.67 9.91
CA ALA A 302 -2.60 -17.80 9.64
C ALA A 302 -1.14 -17.38 9.39
N HIS A 303 -0.96 -16.25 8.71
CA HIS A 303 0.35 -15.75 8.29
C HIS A 303 0.80 -14.48 9.01
N SER A 304 0.24 -14.19 10.17
CA SER A 304 0.54 -12.94 10.89
C SER A 304 2.02 -12.79 11.22
N ARG A 305 2.49 -11.54 11.10
CA ARG A 305 3.84 -11.09 11.45
C ARG A 305 3.83 -9.93 12.46
N PHE A 306 2.64 -9.48 12.91
CA PHE A 306 2.52 -8.28 13.75
C PHE A 306 3.32 -8.37 15.06
N LEU A 307 3.26 -9.52 15.71
CA LEU A 307 3.96 -9.78 16.98
C LEU A 307 5.46 -10.08 16.81
N LYS A 308 5.94 -10.22 15.57
CA LYS A 308 7.37 -10.39 15.30
C LYS A 308 8.13 -9.11 15.61
N GLN A 309 9.42 -9.26 15.88
CA GLN A 309 10.36 -8.17 16.01
C GLN A 309 11.05 -7.89 14.66
N PRO A 310 11.53 -6.65 14.41
CA PRO A 310 12.23 -6.33 13.17
C PRO A 310 13.47 -7.18 12.91
N THR A 311 14.09 -7.72 13.97
CA THR A 311 15.28 -8.59 13.93
C THR A 311 14.95 -10.08 13.78
N ASP A 312 13.67 -10.46 13.87
CA ASP A 312 13.28 -11.85 13.65
C ASP A 312 13.54 -12.26 12.20
N SER A 313 13.63 -13.56 11.96
CA SER A 313 13.61 -14.13 10.62
C SER A 313 12.24 -14.73 10.34
N CYS A 314 11.64 -14.35 9.21
CA CYS A 314 10.38 -14.88 8.73
C CYS A 314 10.57 -15.31 7.28
N ALA A 315 10.06 -16.49 6.95
CA ALA A 315 10.15 -16.99 5.58
C ALA A 315 9.49 -15.99 4.60
N PRO A 316 10.12 -15.75 3.44
CA PRO A 316 9.46 -15.08 2.33
C PRO A 316 8.33 -15.97 1.79
N ARG A 317 7.48 -15.38 0.96
CA ARG A 317 6.44 -16.10 0.20
C ARG A 317 7.06 -17.19 -0.68
N ASP A 318 6.49 -18.38 -0.66
CA ASP A 318 6.86 -19.53 -1.48
C ASP A 318 6.39 -19.35 -2.92
N VAL A 319 7.17 -18.60 -3.68
CA VAL A 319 6.90 -18.34 -5.09
C VAL A 319 6.94 -19.62 -5.93
N ARG A 320 7.72 -20.64 -5.54
CA ARG A 320 7.74 -21.91 -6.27
C ARG A 320 6.38 -22.61 -6.15
N ALA A 321 5.79 -22.63 -4.97
CA ALA A 321 4.45 -23.17 -4.76
C ALA A 321 3.40 -22.41 -5.58
N LEU A 322 3.47 -21.08 -5.64
CA LEU A 322 2.53 -20.26 -6.41
C LEU A 322 2.63 -20.48 -7.92
N VAL A 323 3.84 -20.54 -8.48
CA VAL A 323 4.04 -20.84 -9.90
C VAL A 323 3.50 -22.23 -10.25
N LEU A 324 3.72 -23.23 -9.38
CA LEU A 324 3.15 -24.56 -9.58
C LEU A 324 1.62 -24.56 -9.50
N GLN A 325 1.03 -23.78 -8.58
CA GLN A 325 -0.41 -23.62 -8.48
C GLN A 325 -0.99 -22.97 -9.74
N GLN A 326 -0.34 -21.94 -10.28
CA GLN A 326 -0.73 -21.31 -11.55
C GLN A 326 -0.68 -22.31 -12.71
N ALA A 327 0.40 -23.07 -12.85
CA ALA A 327 0.54 -24.08 -13.90
C ALA A 327 -0.56 -25.16 -13.83
N ARG A 328 -0.90 -25.61 -12.61
CA ARG A 328 -2.00 -26.55 -12.40
C ARG A 328 -3.35 -25.96 -12.82
N ARG A 329 -3.61 -24.68 -12.50
CA ARG A 329 -4.85 -24.00 -12.91
C ARG A 329 -4.94 -23.87 -14.42
N ALA A 330 -3.85 -23.50 -15.09
CA ALA A 330 -3.82 -23.45 -16.56
C ALA A 330 -4.14 -24.82 -17.18
N SER A 331 -3.54 -25.89 -16.67
CA SER A 331 -3.79 -27.25 -17.18
C SER A 331 -5.22 -27.77 -16.99
N LEU A 332 -5.95 -27.25 -15.99
CA LEU A 332 -7.37 -27.58 -15.79
C LEU A 332 -8.29 -26.84 -16.76
N VAL A 333 -7.88 -25.68 -17.26
CA VAL A 333 -8.63 -24.91 -18.27
C VAL A 333 -8.38 -25.47 -19.67
N ASP A 334 -7.17 -25.97 -19.93
CA ASP A 334 -6.74 -26.51 -21.23
C ASP A 334 -6.86 -28.05 -21.34
N GLY A 335 -7.61 -28.70 -20.44
CA GLY A 335 -7.90 -30.13 -20.54
C GLY A 335 -8.54 -30.45 -21.91
N PRO A 336 -8.17 -31.58 -22.56
CA PRO A 336 -8.65 -31.87 -23.89
C PRO A 336 -10.18 -31.89 -23.87
N HIS A 337 -10.79 -31.19 -24.82
CA HIS A 337 -12.11 -31.53 -25.33
C HIS A 337 -12.06 -32.99 -25.83
N ALA A 338 -12.12 -33.94 -24.90
CA ALA A 338 -12.40 -35.32 -25.21
C ALA A 338 -13.78 -35.29 -25.85
N ALA A 339 -13.82 -35.61 -27.14
CA ALA A 339 -15.03 -35.84 -27.89
C ALA A 339 -15.89 -36.86 -27.12
N VAL A 340 -16.86 -36.37 -26.37
CA VAL A 340 -18.00 -37.17 -25.95
C VAL A 340 -18.91 -37.21 -27.17
N ASP A 341 -18.74 -38.28 -27.96
CA ASP A 341 -19.78 -38.74 -28.86
C ASP A 341 -21.09 -38.79 -28.08
N ARG A 342 -22.06 -37.96 -28.48
CA ARG A 342 -23.41 -37.98 -27.90
C ARG A 342 -24.12 -39.24 -28.39
N PRO A 343 -24.56 -40.16 -27.52
CA PRO A 343 -25.67 -41.04 -27.88
C PRO A 343 -26.94 -40.18 -27.94
N ARG A 344 -27.78 -40.49 -28.92
CA ARG A 344 -29.10 -39.89 -29.11
C ARG A 344 -29.99 -40.09 -27.87
N ASP A 345 -30.89 -39.12 -27.71
CA ASP A 345 -32.05 -39.11 -26.82
C ASP A 345 -32.60 -40.49 -26.46
N GLU A 346 -32.59 -40.83 -25.17
CA GLU A 346 -33.72 -41.47 -24.50
C GLU A 346 -33.83 -40.90 -23.07
N GLY A 347 -35.04 -40.50 -22.70
CA GLY A 347 -35.34 -39.74 -21.50
C GLY A 347 -35.01 -40.50 -20.21
N VAL A 348 -34.22 -39.87 -19.34
CA VAL A 348 -34.06 -40.28 -17.95
C VAL A 348 -34.15 -39.03 -17.07
N HIS A 349 -35.17 -39.00 -16.23
CA HIS A 349 -35.27 -38.10 -15.09
C HIS A 349 -34.04 -38.27 -14.19
N VAL A 350 -33.23 -37.22 -14.02
CA VAL A 350 -32.15 -37.20 -13.05
C VAL A 350 -32.50 -36.25 -11.91
N GLN A 351 -32.88 -36.83 -10.78
CA GLN A 351 -32.74 -36.21 -9.46
C GLN A 351 -31.27 -36.29 -9.01
N LEU A 352 -30.81 -35.20 -8.39
CA LEU A 352 -29.57 -35.03 -7.61
C LEU A 352 -28.27 -35.08 -8.46
N VAL A 353 -27.31 -34.18 -8.26
CA VAL A 353 -26.54 -34.06 -7.02
C VAL A 353 -26.14 -32.60 -6.72
N GLU A 354 -26.66 -32.06 -5.62
CA GLU A 354 -26.04 -30.98 -4.85
C GLU A 354 -24.77 -31.51 -4.17
N GLN A 355 -23.62 -31.49 -4.86
CA GLN A 355 -22.31 -31.70 -4.24
C GLN A 355 -21.34 -30.67 -4.82
N GLY A 356 -21.36 -29.48 -4.21
CA GLY A 356 -20.39 -28.43 -4.50
C GLY A 356 -20.17 -27.43 -3.37
N ALA A 357 -20.84 -27.59 -2.22
CA ALA A 357 -20.83 -26.58 -1.14
C ALA A 357 -20.49 -27.13 0.26
N ALA A 358 -20.02 -28.37 0.40
CA ALA A 358 -19.69 -28.93 1.72
C ALA A 358 -18.34 -29.65 1.73
N ALA A 359 -17.57 -29.34 2.76
CA ALA A 359 -16.31 -29.97 3.19
C ALA A 359 -15.00 -29.45 2.57
N ILE A 360 -14.73 -28.15 2.71
CA ILE A 360 -13.40 -27.76 3.20
C ILE A 360 -13.49 -27.83 4.72
N SER A 361 -12.92 -28.87 5.32
CA SER A 361 -12.79 -28.94 6.77
C SER A 361 -11.84 -27.83 7.21
N VAL A 362 -12.42 -26.70 7.59
CA VAL A 362 -11.74 -25.67 8.38
C VAL A 362 -11.30 -26.38 9.65
N ARG A 363 -10.02 -26.75 9.74
CA ARG A 363 -9.42 -27.03 11.05
C ARG A 363 -9.61 -25.74 11.84
N ALA A 364 -10.43 -25.85 12.88
CA ALA A 364 -10.86 -24.80 13.77
C ALA A 364 -9.79 -23.71 13.92
N ALA A 365 -9.95 -22.61 13.18
CA ALA A 365 -9.66 -21.32 13.77
C ALA A 365 -10.60 -21.27 14.97
N ALA A 366 -10.08 -21.51 16.18
CA ALA A 366 -10.79 -21.20 17.40
C ALA A 366 -11.44 -19.84 17.16
N GLN A 367 -12.77 -19.79 17.19
CA GLN A 367 -13.54 -18.57 17.05
C GLN A 367 -13.03 -17.65 18.15
N ARG A 368 -12.01 -16.84 17.84
CA ARG A 368 -11.53 -15.79 18.70
C ARG A 368 -12.62 -14.76 18.61
N THR A 369 -13.63 -14.89 19.45
CA THR A 369 -14.60 -13.83 19.66
C THR A 369 -13.81 -12.68 20.28
N CYS A 370 -13.39 -11.71 19.45
CA CYS A 370 -13.20 -10.39 20.01
C CYS A 370 -14.55 -10.04 20.66
N SER A 371 -14.54 -9.60 21.91
CA SER A 371 -15.70 -8.87 22.41
C SER A 371 -15.93 -7.76 21.38
N GLU A 372 -17.06 -7.80 20.67
CA GLU A 372 -17.51 -6.72 19.81
C GLU A 372 -17.84 -5.51 20.69
N ALA A 373 -16.90 -5.02 21.49
CA ALA A 373 -16.96 -3.64 21.92
C ALA A 373 -16.86 -2.87 20.61
N PRO A 374 -17.98 -2.29 20.12
CA PRO A 374 -17.95 -1.62 18.84
C PRO A 374 -16.89 -0.54 18.98
N TRP A 375 -15.97 -0.48 18.01
CA TRP A 375 -15.11 0.68 17.85
C TRP A 375 -15.97 1.89 18.08
N PRO A 376 -15.63 2.78 19.04
CA PRO A 376 -16.57 3.77 19.52
C PRO A 376 -17.14 4.48 18.30
N VAL A 377 -18.43 4.22 18.03
CA VAL A 377 -19.12 4.75 16.86
C VAL A 377 -19.47 6.21 17.13
N ASN A 378 -19.86 6.94 16.09
CA ASN A 378 -20.18 8.35 16.21
C ASN A 378 -21.46 8.54 17.04
N GLY A 379 -21.33 8.66 18.36
CA GLY A 379 -22.27 9.44 19.17
C GLY A 379 -21.91 10.91 19.01
N ALA A 380 -22.88 11.74 18.61
CA ALA A 380 -22.76 13.18 18.71
C ALA A 380 -22.49 13.55 20.18
N SER A 381 -21.23 13.73 20.55
CA SER A 381 -20.83 14.16 21.89
C SER A 381 -20.23 15.54 21.78
N ALA A 382 -20.87 16.45 22.50
CA ALA A 382 -20.41 17.79 22.81
C ALA A 382 -18.92 17.81 23.17
N ASN A 383 -18.28 18.92 22.81
CA ASN A 383 -16.86 19.19 22.93
C ASN A 383 -16.62 19.87 24.31
N PRO A 384 -16.12 19.20 25.37
CA PRO A 384 -15.64 19.91 26.54
C PRO A 384 -14.14 20.18 26.37
N GLY A 385 -13.75 21.42 26.58
CA GLY A 385 -12.47 21.97 26.14
C GLY A 385 -11.21 21.31 26.72
N SER A 386 -10.13 21.40 25.93
CA SER A 386 -8.78 21.58 26.47
C SER A 386 -8.11 22.76 25.75
N ALA A 387 -8.15 23.93 26.38
CA ALA A 387 -7.56 25.17 25.86
C ALA A 387 -6.02 25.11 25.80
N ALA A 388 -5.38 24.17 26.50
CA ALA A 388 -3.92 24.03 26.54
C ALA A 388 -3.32 23.43 25.25
N GLY A 389 -4.04 22.56 24.53
CA GLY A 389 -3.54 21.95 23.29
C GLY A 389 -3.61 22.88 22.06
N LYS A 390 -4.58 23.81 22.05
CA LYS A 390 -4.81 24.72 20.91
C LYS A 390 -3.72 25.79 20.75
N ALA A 391 -3.03 26.17 21.83
CA ALA A 391 -1.96 27.16 21.78
C ALA A 391 -0.67 26.61 21.12
N GLN A 392 -0.32 25.35 21.40
CA GLN A 392 0.83 24.68 20.79
C GLN A 392 0.59 24.30 19.32
N ASP A 393 -0.65 23.92 18.96
CA ASP A 393 -1.01 23.62 17.57
C ASP A 393 -1.06 24.87 16.68
N ARG A 394 -1.53 26.03 17.21
CA ARG A 394 -1.46 27.32 16.49
C ARG A 394 -0.03 27.78 16.25
N GLN A 395 0.82 27.76 17.29
CA GLN A 395 2.23 28.16 17.15
C GLN A 395 3.03 27.25 16.18
N ARG A 396 2.62 25.98 16.01
CA ARG A 396 3.27 25.08 15.05
C ARG A 396 2.72 25.20 13.63
N ALA A 397 1.43 25.49 13.44
CA ALA A 397 0.88 25.80 12.13
C ALA A 397 1.53 27.06 11.52
N ASP A 398 1.76 28.10 12.33
CA ASP A 398 2.42 29.34 11.91
C ASP A 398 3.88 29.09 11.49
N SER A 399 4.56 28.13 12.13
CA SER A 399 5.93 27.73 11.76
C SER A 399 6.00 27.06 10.38
N PHE A 400 4.98 26.28 10.00
CA PHE A 400 4.91 25.62 8.70
C PHE A 400 4.65 26.61 7.55
N ASP A 401 3.77 27.57 7.73
CA ASP A 401 3.57 28.65 6.75
C ASP A 401 4.82 29.53 6.60
N SER A 402 5.59 29.73 7.68
CA SER A 402 6.88 30.44 7.63
C SER A 402 7.93 29.72 6.78
N ASP A 403 7.95 28.38 6.80
CA ASP A 403 8.91 27.56 6.06
C ASP A 403 8.54 27.43 4.58
N VAL A 404 7.24 27.30 4.28
CA VAL A 404 6.73 27.34 2.90
C VAL A 404 6.96 28.71 2.26
N ASN A 405 6.75 29.80 3.01
CA ASN A 405 7.03 31.15 2.51
C ASN A 405 8.53 31.42 2.35
N ARG A 406 9.40 30.91 3.23
CA ARG A 406 10.86 30.95 3.04
C ARG A 406 11.30 30.18 1.79
N MET A 407 10.73 29.01 1.52
CA MET A 407 11.01 28.25 0.30
C MET A 407 10.55 28.97 -0.97
N ARG A 408 9.40 29.65 -0.94
CA ARG A 408 8.92 30.47 -2.07
C ARG A 408 9.82 31.68 -2.33
N MET A 409 10.24 32.40 -1.28
CA MET A 409 11.18 33.53 -1.38
C MET A 409 12.55 33.09 -1.92
N ALA A 410 13.07 31.94 -1.46
CA ALA A 410 14.34 31.41 -1.95
C ALA A 410 14.28 31.04 -3.45
N ARG A 411 13.16 30.48 -3.91
CA ARG A 411 12.93 30.20 -5.34
C ARG A 411 12.79 31.47 -6.17
N ALA A 412 12.13 32.50 -5.65
CA ALA A 412 12.02 33.80 -6.32
C ALA A 412 13.39 34.47 -6.48
N ARG A 413 14.22 34.50 -5.43
CA ARG A 413 15.59 35.01 -5.50
C ARG A 413 16.49 34.23 -6.46
N ALA A 414 16.37 32.90 -6.47
CA ALA A 414 17.12 32.07 -7.42
C ALA A 414 16.73 32.33 -8.88
N ARG A 415 15.44 32.61 -9.15
CA ARG A 415 14.97 33.01 -10.49
C ARG A 415 15.48 34.40 -10.89
N GLN A 416 15.49 35.34 -9.95
CA GLN A 416 15.98 36.71 -10.21
C GLN A 416 17.50 36.73 -10.50
N LEU A 417 18.29 35.94 -9.77
CA LEU A 417 19.73 35.76 -10.01
C LEU A 417 20.05 35.03 -11.32
N ALA A 418 19.15 34.16 -11.80
CA ALA A 418 19.28 33.48 -13.08
C ALA A 418 18.84 34.34 -14.27
N TRP A 419 18.09 35.42 -14.02
CA TRP A 419 17.68 36.38 -15.05
C TRP A 419 18.66 37.56 -15.17
N SER A 420 19.39 37.87 -14.09
CA SER A 420 20.44 38.90 -14.08
C SER A 420 21.81 38.41 -14.57
N ARG A 421 21.94 37.13 -14.89
CA ARG A 421 23.13 36.50 -15.49
C ARG A 421 22.76 36.07 -16.90
#